data_AF-A0A1C5RJ59-F1
#
_entry.id   AF-A0A1C5RJ59-F1
#
_cell.length_a   1.000
_cell.length_b   1.000
_cell.length_c   1.000
_cell.angle_alpha   90.00
_cell.angle_beta   90.00
_cell.angle_gamma   90.00
#
_symmetry.space_group_name_H-M   'P 1'
#
loop_
_entity.id
_entity.type
_entity.pdbx_description
1 polymer ?
#
loop_
_entity_poly.entity_id
_entity_poly.type
_entity_poly.pdbx_seq_one_letter_code
_entity_poly.pdbx_strand_id
1 'polypeptide(L)' 'MKKHSCRMTDTEKEMHDRAVKIRKMTDEQLCKYIDDTQGKNDTRDKSVSKFLTCVAGLKGIGKTTENKLYYLAREKGFID' A
#
# COMPACT_ATOMS: atom_id res chain seq x y z
N MET A 1 19.79 -49.32 3.07
CA MET A 1 19.18 -48.13 2.45
C MET A 1 19.22 -46.98 3.45
N LYS A 2 19.94 -45.88 3.17
CA LYS A 2 19.86 -44.68 4.01
C LYS A 2 18.42 -44.15 3.92
N LYS A 3 17.72 -44.04 5.05
CA LYS A 3 16.38 -43.42 5.08
C LYS A 3 16.55 -41.97 4.63
N HIS A 4 15.87 -41.60 3.54
CA HIS A 4 15.76 -40.20 3.15
C HIS A 4 15.06 -39.45 4.28
N SER A 5 15.57 -38.28 4.69
CA SER A 5 14.84 -37.44 5.62
C SER A 5 13.56 -36.99 4.90
N CYS A 6 12.41 -37.49 5.35
CA CYS A 6 11.10 -37.07 4.86
C CYS A 6 10.57 -35.83 5.61
N ARG A 7 11.37 -35.25 6.51
CA ARG A 7 11.01 -34.00 7.19
C ARG A 7 11.26 -32.84 6.26
N MET A 8 10.21 -32.03 6.05
CA MET A 8 10.34 -30.74 5.41
C MET A 8 11.39 -29.90 6.15
N THR A 9 12.26 -29.26 5.37
CA THR A 9 13.14 -28.20 5.85
C THR A 9 12.31 -27.02 6.36
N ASP A 10 12.92 -26.17 7.18
CA ASP A 10 12.19 -25.04 7.75
C ASP A 10 11.71 -24.06 6.67
N THR A 11 12.48 -23.87 5.60
CA THR A 11 12.06 -23.10 4.43
C THR A 11 10.84 -23.70 3.73
N GLU A 12 10.82 -25.03 3.53
CA GLU A 12 9.66 -25.71 2.94
C GLU A 12 8.41 -25.56 3.83
N LYS A 13 8.56 -25.60 5.16
CA LYS A 13 7.45 -25.38 6.09
C LYS A 13 6.92 -23.95 6.00
N GLU A 14 7.78 -22.95 5.96
CA GLU A 14 7.37 -21.54 5.84
C GLU A 14 6.60 -21.29 4.53
N MET A 15 7.11 -21.82 3.42
CA MET A 15 6.44 -21.74 2.12
C MET A 15 5.09 -22.44 2.15
N HIS A 16 5.00 -23.62 2.75
CA HIS A 16 3.76 -24.37 2.89
C HIS A 16 2.74 -23.65 3.79
N ASP A 17 3.17 -23.13 4.94
CA ASP A 17 2.30 -22.40 5.86
C ASP A 17 1.71 -21.16 5.19
N ARG A 18 2.55 -20.40 4.45
CA ARG A 18 2.10 -19.26 3.65
C ARG A 18 1.11 -19.67 2.57
N ALA A 19 1.40 -20.73 1.81
CA ALA A 19 0.51 -21.23 0.77
C ALA A 19 -0.83 -21.72 1.33
N VAL A 20 -0.81 -22.40 2.48
CA VAL A 20 -2.02 -22.86 3.18
C VAL A 20 -2.84 -21.69 3.69
N LYS A 21 -2.22 -20.65 4.26
CA LYS A 21 -2.90 -19.43 4.69
C LYS A 21 -3.60 -18.72 3.54
N ILE A 22 -2.94 -18.58 2.39
CA ILE A 22 -3.54 -17.97 1.19
C ILE A 22 -4.72 -18.81 0.70
N ARG A 23 -4.54 -20.13 0.57
CA ARG A 23 -5.60 -21.04 0.09
C ARG A 23 -6.83 -21.06 1.00
N LYS A 24 -6.64 -20.88 2.31
CA LYS A 24 -7.72 -20.91 3.31
C LYS A 24 -8.38 -19.54 3.54
N MET A 25 -7.87 -18.47 2.93
CA MET A 25 -8.46 -17.15 3.05
C MET A 25 -9.83 -17.15 2.38
N THR A 26 -10.84 -16.62 3.06
CA THR A 26 -12.21 -16.51 2.51
C THR A 26 -12.30 -15.32 1.56
N ASP A 27 -13.28 -15.32 0.66
CA ASP A 27 -13.53 -14.23 -0.28
C ASP A 27 -13.69 -12.88 0.45
N GLU A 28 -14.35 -12.87 1.60
CA GLU A 28 -14.48 -11.68 2.45
C GLU A 28 -13.14 -11.20 3.02
N GLN A 29 -12.26 -12.10 3.42
CA GLN A 29 -10.92 -11.74 3.91
C GLN A 29 -10.02 -11.26 2.77
N LEU A 30 -10.14 -11.85 1.58
CA LEU A 30 -9.46 -11.40 0.37
C LEU A 30 -9.93 -9.99 -0.03
N CYS A 31 -11.25 -9.76 -0.08
CA CYS A 31 -11.82 -8.44 -0.35
C CYS A 31 -11.37 -7.43 0.69
N LYS A 32 -11.45 -7.74 2.00
CA LYS A 32 -10.95 -6.84 3.05
C LYS A 32 -9.47 -6.55 2.92
N TYR A 33 -8.65 -7.54 2.59
CA TYR A 33 -7.22 -7.32 2.38
C TYR A 33 -6.97 -6.41 1.17
N ILE A 34 -7.70 -6.59 0.07
CA ILE A 34 -7.61 -5.74 -1.11
C ILE A 34 -8.10 -4.32 -0.80
N ASP A 35 -9.22 -4.16 -0.10
CA ASP A 35 -9.75 -2.86 0.32
C ASP A 35 -8.79 -2.15 1.29
N ASP A 36 -8.17 -2.88 2.22
CA ASP A 36 -7.22 -2.28 3.17
C ASP A 36 -5.88 -1.94 2.50
N THR A 37 -5.46 -2.71 1.49
CA THR A 37 -4.21 -2.47 0.75
C THR A 37 -4.34 -1.51 -0.44
N GLN A 38 -5.50 -1.43 -1.09
CA GLN A 38 -5.79 -0.49 -2.19
C GLN A 38 -6.53 0.76 -1.72
N GLY A 39 -7.39 0.66 -0.70
CA GLY A 39 -8.07 1.79 -0.07
C GLY A 39 -7.11 2.67 0.74
N LYS A 40 -6.00 2.10 1.24
CA LYS A 40 -4.85 2.89 1.70
C LYS A 40 -4.05 3.36 0.50
N ASN A 41 -4.54 4.43 -0.10
CA ASN A 41 -3.85 5.31 -1.03
C ASN A 41 -2.55 5.92 -0.45
N ASP A 42 -1.94 5.34 0.60
CA ASP A 42 -0.72 5.79 1.27
C ASP A 42 0.41 6.11 0.27
N THR A 43 0.54 5.34 -0.81
CA THR A 43 1.56 5.61 -1.84
C THR A 43 1.17 6.76 -2.76
N ARG A 44 -0.13 6.88 -3.07
CA ARG A 44 -0.70 7.90 -3.95
C ARG A 44 -0.77 9.26 -3.25
N ASP A 45 -1.21 9.29 -2.00
CA ASP A 45 -1.25 10.47 -1.14
C ASP A 45 0.15 11.02 -0.87
N LYS A 46 1.14 10.13 -0.65
CA LYS A 46 2.56 10.53 -0.54
C LYS A 46 3.08 11.10 -1.85
N SER A 47 2.69 10.54 -3.00
CA SER A 47 3.05 11.06 -4.32
C SER A 47 2.48 12.46 -4.55
N VAL A 48 1.19 12.67 -4.30
CA VAL A 48 0.52 13.96 -4.51
C VAL A 48 1.02 15.01 -3.52
N SER A 49 1.17 14.66 -2.23
CA SER A 49 1.71 15.57 -1.21
C SER A 49 3.14 16.02 -1.55
N LYS A 50 3.97 15.10 -2.05
CA LYS A 50 5.33 15.42 -2.49
C LYS A 50 5.33 16.35 -3.71
N PHE A 51 4.44 16.10 -4.68
CA PHE A 51 4.25 16.98 -5.82
C PHE A 51 3.81 18.39 -5.41
N LEU A 52 2.83 18.51 -4.50
CA LEU A 52 2.35 19.81 -4.00
C LEU A 52 3.47 20.59 -3.28
N THR A 53 4.30 19.90 -2.50
CA THR A 53 5.49 20.50 -1.87
C THR A 53 6.46 21.08 -2.92
N CYS A 54 6.68 20.36 -4.03
CA CYS A 54 7.52 20.86 -5.12
C CYS A 54 6.89 22.10 -5.80
N VAL A 55 5.58 22.09 -6.03
CA VAL A 55 4.85 23.24 -6.63
C VAL A 55 4.92 24.46 -5.72
N ALA A 56 4.78 24.28 -4.40
CA ALA A 56 4.89 25.35 -3.42
C ALA A 56 6.29 26.02 -3.42
N GLY A 57 7.33 25.28 -3.80
CA GLY A 57 8.70 25.78 -3.92
C GLY A 57 9.01 26.52 -5.22
N LEU A 58 8.08 26.57 -6.19
CA LEU A 58 8.31 27.23 -7.48
C LEU A 58 8.27 28.76 -7.35
N LYS A 59 9.25 29.42 -7.97
CA LYS A 59 9.30 30.89 -8.03
C LYS A 59 8.05 31.43 -8.72
N GLY A 60 7.31 32.32 -8.04
CA GLY A 60 6.07 32.92 -8.55
C GLY A 60 4.79 32.26 -8.02
N ILE A 61 4.89 31.15 -7.28
CA ILE A 61 3.75 30.59 -6.54
C ILE A 61 3.70 31.22 -5.14
N GLY A 62 2.59 31.89 -4.84
CA GLY A 62 2.32 32.46 -3.52
C GLY A 62 1.56 31.50 -2.61
N LYS A 63 1.62 31.78 -1.29
CA LYS A 63 0.97 30.96 -0.25
C LYS A 63 -0.53 30.74 -0.47
N THR A 64 -1.22 31.73 -1.01
CA THR A 64 -2.66 31.63 -1.33
C THR A 64 -2.94 30.57 -2.40
N THR A 65 -2.11 30.50 -3.43
CA THR A 65 -2.25 29.51 -4.52
C THR A 65 -1.90 28.12 -4.03
N GLU A 66 -0.82 27.99 -3.24
CA GLU A 66 -0.47 26.75 -2.54
C GLU A 66 -1.65 26.22 -1.73
N ASN A 67 -2.24 27.05 -0.86
CA ASN A 67 -3.36 26.65 -0.02
C ASN A 67 -4.57 26.19 -0.84
N LYS A 68 -4.91 26.89 -1.94
CA LYS A 68 -6.00 26.49 -2.85
C LYS A 68 -5.76 25.11 -3.46
N LEU A 69 -4.53 24.79 -3.84
CA LEU A 69 -4.18 23.48 -4.38
C LEU A 69 -4.31 22.38 -3.32
N TYR A 70 -3.87 22.64 -2.08
CA TYR A 70 -4.08 21.70 -0.97
C TYR A 70 -5.57 21.48 -0.67
N TYR A 71 -6.38 22.54 -0.64
CA TYR A 71 -7.83 22.43 -0.47
C TYR A 71 -8.47 21.60 -1.58
N LEU A 72 -8.13 21.88 -2.84
CA LEU A 72 -8.64 21.12 -3.99
C LEU A 72 -8.21 19.65 -3.92
N ALA A 73 -6.94 19.39 -3.55
CA ALA A 73 -6.42 18.03 -3.42
C ALA A 73 -7.19 17.24 -2.36
N ARG A 74 -7.51 17.87 -1.23
CA ARG A 74 -8.31 17.28 -0.15
C ARG A 74 -9.78 17.09 -0.54
N GLU A 75 -10.40 18.10 -1.16
CA GLU A 75 -11.80 18.04 -1.62
C GLU A 75 -12.04 16.89 -2.62
N LYS A 76 -11.06 16.62 -3.48
CA LYS A 76 -11.11 15.56 -4.48
C LYS A 76 -10.60 14.20 -3.97
N GLY A 77 -10.19 14.10 -2.71
CA GLY A 77 -9.67 12.86 -2.12
C GLY A 77 -8.36 12.39 -2.75
N PHE A 78 -7.52 13.31 -3.23
CA PHE A 78 -6.16 13.00 -3.67
C PHE A 78 -5.16 12.93 -2.51
N ILE A 79 -5.51 13.52 -1.38
CA ILE A 79 -4.80 13.49 -0.08
C ILE A 79 -5.86 13.56 1.03
N ASP A 80 -5.52 13.05 2.22
CA ASP A 80 -6.36 13.10 3.44
C ASP A 80 -6.34 14.45 4.18
#